data_AF-A0A0H2ZQG5-F1
#
_entry.id   AF-A0A0H2ZQG5-F1
#
_cell.length_a   1.000
_cell.length_b   1.000
_cell.length_c   1.000
_cell.angle_alpha   90.00
_cell.angle_beta   90.00
_cell.angle_gamma   90.00
#
_symmetry.space_group_name_H-M   'P 1'
#
loop_
_entity.id
_entity.type
_entity.pdbx_description
1 polymer ?
#
loop_
_entity_poly.entity_id
_entity_poly.type
_entity_poly.pdbx_seq_one_letter_code
_entity_poly.pdbx_strand_id
1 'polypeptide(L)'
;MRGVAAAAERLSQHFAGEAADCLVAAAWLHDIGYAPSVRRTGFHPLDGAVFVRSAGFGELVASLVAFHTGAHLEASERGVSGLGAFVQPPRDVMDALTFCDLTTGPDGTPVSAEDRLREVLARYGPQDPVHRAVDAGREELLAAVGRVRGWL
;
A
#
# COMPACT_ATOMS: atom_id res chain seq x y z
N MET A 1 -9.14 -0.47 -5.86
CA MET A 1 -8.23 -1.10 -6.85
C MET A 1 -8.17 -0.36 -8.19
N ARG A 2 -9.25 -0.30 -8.99
CA ARG A 2 -9.19 0.29 -10.35
C ARG A 2 -8.64 1.73 -10.40
N GLY A 3 -9.10 2.60 -9.49
CA GLY A 3 -8.60 3.97 -9.43
C GLY A 3 -7.11 4.05 -9.07
N VAL A 4 -6.67 3.29 -8.08
CA VAL A 4 -5.26 3.20 -7.65
C VAL A 4 -4.38 2.72 -8.79
N ALA A 5 -4.83 1.70 -9.54
CA ALA A 5 -4.13 1.23 -10.73
C ALA A 5 -4.04 2.29 -11.84
N ALA A 6 -5.12 3.02 -12.12
CA ALA A 6 -5.09 4.11 -13.09
C ALA A 6 -4.15 5.26 -12.67
N ALA A 7 -4.03 5.53 -11.36
CA ALA A 7 -3.04 6.47 -10.84
C ALA A 7 -1.60 5.95 -11.01
N ALA A 8 -1.38 4.68 -10.72
CA ALA A 8 -0.10 4.01 -10.91
C ALA A 8 0.33 3.98 -12.38
N GLU A 9 -0.59 3.76 -13.33
CA GLU A 9 -0.33 3.82 -14.77
C GLU A 9 0.16 5.21 -15.20
N ARG A 10 -0.33 6.29 -14.59
CA ARG A 10 0.18 7.64 -14.87
C ARG A 10 1.58 7.86 -14.29
N LEU A 11 1.84 7.34 -13.10
CA LEU A 11 3.15 7.47 -12.45
C LEU A 11 4.22 6.53 -13.01
N SER A 12 3.83 5.45 -13.69
CA SER A 12 4.76 4.43 -14.20
C SER A 12 5.78 5.02 -15.19
N GLN A 13 5.43 6.12 -15.89
CA GLN A 13 6.34 6.84 -16.78
C GLN A 13 7.60 7.41 -16.09
N HIS A 14 7.59 7.55 -14.75
CA HIS A 14 8.74 8.01 -13.97
C HIS A 14 9.75 6.89 -13.66
N PHE A 15 9.40 5.64 -13.96
CA PHE A 15 10.21 4.48 -13.66
C PHE A 15 10.72 3.83 -14.95
N ALA A 16 11.96 3.34 -14.91
CA ALA A 16 12.54 2.56 -15.99
C ALA A 16 12.49 1.06 -15.67
N GLY A 17 12.43 0.24 -16.71
CA GLY A 17 12.45 -1.22 -16.60
C GLY A 17 11.27 -1.77 -15.79
N GLU A 18 11.55 -2.83 -15.02
CA GLU A 18 10.56 -3.67 -14.35
C GLU A 18 9.76 -2.93 -13.27
N ALA A 19 10.31 -1.83 -12.74
CA ALA A 19 9.68 -1.07 -11.65
C ALA A 19 8.35 -0.42 -12.07
N ALA A 20 8.24 0.01 -13.33
CA ALA A 20 7.01 0.57 -13.89
C ALA A 20 5.88 -0.47 -13.88
N ASP A 21 6.15 -1.66 -14.40
CA ASP A 21 5.18 -2.77 -14.45
C ASP A 21 4.85 -3.28 -13.05
N CYS A 22 5.85 -3.36 -12.16
CA CYS A 22 5.65 -3.79 -10.78
C CYS A 22 4.77 -2.82 -9.98
N LEU A 23 4.92 -1.51 -10.20
CA LEU A 23 4.08 -0.50 -9.57
C LEU A 23 2.61 -0.68 -9.97
N VAL A 24 2.33 -0.84 -11.26
CA VAL A 24 0.96 -1.03 -11.77
C VAL A 24 0.38 -2.35 -11.25
N ALA A 25 1.15 -3.44 -11.29
CA ALA A 25 0.72 -4.74 -10.77
C ALA A 25 0.40 -4.66 -9.26
N ALA A 26 1.27 -4.04 -8.46
CA ALA A 26 1.06 -3.85 -7.03
C ALA A 26 -0.17 -2.98 -6.75
N ALA A 27 -0.41 -1.93 -7.54
CA ALA A 27 -1.60 -1.09 -7.41
C ALA A 27 -2.91 -1.89 -7.62
N TRP A 28 -2.92 -2.86 -8.54
CA TRP A 28 -4.03 -3.79 -8.71
C TRP A 28 -4.21 -4.79 -7.57
N LEU A 29 -3.13 -5.13 -6.86
CA LEU A 29 -3.06 -6.29 -5.96
C LEU A 29 -2.88 -5.95 -4.48
N HIS A 30 -2.63 -4.69 -4.09
CA HIS A 30 -2.27 -4.35 -2.70
C HIS A 30 -3.29 -4.81 -1.63
N ASP A 31 -4.59 -4.74 -1.95
CA ASP A 31 -5.68 -5.21 -1.09
C ASP A 31 -6.18 -6.63 -1.41
N ILE A 32 -5.50 -7.40 -2.28
CA ILE A 32 -5.95 -8.74 -2.66
C ILE A 32 -6.07 -9.69 -1.47
N GLY A 33 -5.33 -9.43 -0.39
CA GLY A 33 -5.39 -10.18 0.87
C GLY A 33 -6.72 -10.13 1.59
N TYR A 34 -7.61 -9.18 1.27
CA TYR A 34 -8.98 -9.17 1.79
C TYR A 34 -9.86 -10.26 1.17
N ALA A 35 -9.51 -10.78 -0.02
CA ALA A 35 -10.32 -11.78 -0.69
C ALA A 35 -10.43 -13.07 0.15
N PRO A 36 -11.63 -13.65 0.33
CA PRO A 36 -11.81 -14.85 1.17
C PRO A 36 -10.95 -16.06 0.76
N SER A 37 -10.65 -16.20 -0.53
CA SER A 37 -9.78 -17.26 -1.05
C SER A 37 -8.28 -17.02 -0.82
N VAL A 38 -7.89 -15.79 -0.49
CA VAL A 38 -6.50 -15.37 -0.26
C VAL A 38 -6.19 -15.22 1.22
N ARG A 39 -7.18 -14.80 2.02
CA ARG A 39 -7.05 -14.58 3.46
C ARG A 39 -6.58 -15.85 4.18
N ARG A 40 -5.54 -15.72 5.01
CA ARG A 40 -4.92 -16.81 5.79
C ARG A 40 -4.69 -16.41 7.24
N THR A 41 -4.04 -15.28 7.46
CA THR A 41 -3.71 -14.75 8.78
C THR A 41 -4.73 -13.72 9.26
N GLY A 42 -5.46 -13.11 8.32
CA GLY A 42 -6.36 -11.99 8.60
C GLY A 42 -5.67 -10.63 8.57
N PHE A 43 -4.39 -10.58 8.22
CA PHE A 43 -3.65 -9.35 7.92
C PHE A 43 -3.41 -9.28 6.41
N HIS A 44 -4.20 -8.44 5.72
CA HIS A 44 -4.28 -8.44 4.26
C HIS A 44 -2.95 -8.13 3.54
N PRO A 45 -2.01 -7.30 4.04
CA PRO A 45 -0.75 -7.06 3.34
C PRO A 45 0.10 -8.33 3.28
N LEU A 46 0.17 -9.09 4.39
CA LEU A 46 0.91 -10.35 4.45
C LEU A 46 0.23 -11.44 3.61
N ASP A 47 -1.07 -11.61 3.76
CA ASP A 47 -1.85 -12.61 3.02
C ASP A 47 -1.77 -12.37 1.50
N GLY A 48 -1.90 -11.10 1.09
CA GLY A 48 -1.75 -10.66 -0.29
C GLY A 48 -0.34 -10.91 -0.82
N ALA A 49 0.69 -10.53 -0.07
CA ALA A 49 2.08 -10.71 -0.51
C ALA A 49 2.46 -12.19 -0.71
N VAL A 50 2.02 -13.07 0.20
CA VAL A 50 2.24 -14.52 0.08
C VAL A 50 1.55 -15.06 -1.18
N PHE A 51 0.31 -14.65 -1.44
CA PHE A 51 -0.43 -15.06 -2.62
C PHE A 51 0.21 -14.56 -3.91
N VAL A 52 0.52 -13.27 -4.00
CA VAL A 52 1.15 -12.64 -5.17
C VAL A 52 2.49 -13.29 -5.50
N ARG A 53 3.31 -13.58 -4.49
CA ARG A 53 4.56 -14.34 -4.69
C ARG A 53 4.29 -15.74 -5.22
N SER A 54 3.34 -16.47 -4.66
CA SER A 54 2.99 -17.84 -5.11
C SER A 54 2.40 -17.89 -6.53
N ALA A 55 1.76 -16.80 -6.96
CA ALA A 55 1.17 -16.65 -8.28
C ALA A 55 2.18 -16.19 -9.36
N GLY A 56 3.45 -15.95 -8.99
CA GLY A 56 4.52 -15.68 -9.94
C GLY A 56 4.66 -14.22 -10.39
N PHE A 57 4.09 -13.25 -9.67
CA PHE A 57 4.21 -11.82 -10.00
C PHE A 57 5.58 -11.20 -9.67
N GLY A 58 6.49 -11.97 -9.05
CA GLY A 58 7.84 -11.54 -8.71
C GLY A 58 7.99 -10.90 -7.32
N GLU A 59 9.23 -10.82 -6.85
CA GLU A 59 9.56 -10.41 -5.47
C GLU A 59 9.27 -8.92 -5.21
N LEU A 60 9.45 -8.05 -6.21
CA LEU A 60 9.19 -6.63 -6.05
C LEU A 60 7.69 -6.37 -5.84
N VAL A 61 6.81 -6.99 -6.64
CA VAL A 61 5.36 -6.87 -6.47
C VAL A 61 4.92 -7.41 -5.11
N ALA A 62 5.41 -8.58 -4.72
CA ALA A 62 5.10 -9.15 -3.41
C ALA A 62 5.56 -8.24 -2.26
N SER A 63 6.74 -7.64 -2.38
CA SER A 63 7.28 -6.69 -1.40
C SER A 63 6.45 -5.41 -1.33
N LEU A 64 6.07 -4.83 -2.48
CA LEU A 64 5.19 -3.67 -2.52
C LEU A 64 3.85 -3.96 -1.83
N VAL A 65 3.25 -5.12 -2.08
CA VAL A 65 2.01 -5.56 -1.41
C VAL A 65 2.23 -5.79 0.09
N ALA A 66 3.36 -6.36 0.50
CA ALA A 66 3.65 -6.63 1.92
C ALA A 66 3.77 -5.35 2.76
N PHE A 67 4.32 -4.29 2.18
CA PHE A 67 4.68 -3.06 2.88
C PHE A 67 3.80 -1.86 2.53
N HIS A 68 2.76 -2.02 1.70
CA HIS A 68 1.93 -0.91 1.21
C HIS A 68 1.35 -0.06 2.34
N THR A 69 1.27 1.25 2.11
CA THR A 69 0.59 2.23 2.96
C THR A 69 0.92 2.09 4.46
N GLY A 70 2.19 1.80 4.78
CA GLY A 70 2.65 1.71 6.17
C GLY A 70 2.29 0.41 6.89
N ALA A 71 1.96 -0.67 6.18
CA ALA A 71 1.57 -1.97 6.73
C ALA A 71 2.49 -2.53 7.83
N HIS A 72 3.78 -2.20 7.81
CA HIS A 72 4.73 -2.61 8.86
C HIS A 72 4.37 -2.07 10.26
N LEU A 73 3.80 -0.87 10.35
CA LEU A 73 3.31 -0.30 11.61
C LEU A 73 2.08 -1.06 12.11
N GLU A 74 1.14 -1.35 11.21
CA GLU A 74 -0.06 -2.13 11.55
C GLU A 74 0.29 -3.56 11.97
N ALA A 75 1.27 -4.18 11.30
CA ALA A 75 1.77 -5.50 11.70
C ALA A 75 2.33 -5.47 13.14
N SER A 76 3.07 -4.42 13.51
CA SER A 76 3.55 -4.21 14.88
C SER A 76 2.39 -4.06 15.87
N GLU A 77 1.39 -3.23 15.55
CA GLU A 77 0.20 -3.03 16.39
C GLU A 77 -0.64 -4.29 16.59
N ARG A 78 -0.65 -5.18 15.60
CA ARG A 78 -1.37 -6.47 15.64
C ARG A 78 -0.54 -7.61 16.22
N GLY A 79 0.76 -7.43 16.42
CA GLY A 79 1.69 -8.52 16.77
C GLY A 79 1.85 -9.57 15.66
N VAL A 80 1.65 -9.19 14.40
CA VAL A 80 1.77 -10.08 13.24
C VAL A 80 3.23 -10.21 12.82
N SER A 81 3.75 -11.43 12.88
CA SER A 81 5.04 -11.79 12.29
C SER A 81 4.89 -12.19 10.82
N GLY A 82 5.97 -12.16 10.05
CA GLY A 82 6.03 -12.72 8.69
C GLY A 82 6.39 -11.71 7.60
N LEU A 83 6.23 -10.41 7.85
CA LEU A 83 6.71 -9.38 6.93
C LEU A 83 8.22 -9.45 6.69
N GLY A 84 9.00 -9.95 7.65
CA GLY A 84 10.45 -10.18 7.49
C GLY A 84 10.81 -11.23 6.42
N ALA A 85 9.84 -11.94 5.85
CA ALA A 85 10.05 -12.82 4.70
C ALA A 85 10.06 -12.07 3.35
N PHE A 86 9.88 -10.75 3.35
CA PHE A 86 9.88 -9.88 2.18
C PHE A 86 10.93 -8.78 2.34
N VAL A 87 11.55 -8.40 1.23
CA VAL A 87 12.57 -7.34 1.21
C VAL A 87 11.87 -5.98 1.19
N GLN A 88 12.40 -4.99 1.91
CA GLN A 88 11.85 -3.64 1.84
C GLN A 88 12.02 -3.09 0.40
N PRO A 89 10.92 -2.70 -0.27
CA PRO A 89 11.00 -2.28 -1.67
C PRO A 89 11.75 -0.94 -1.82
N PRO A 90 12.25 -0.62 -3.02
CA PRO A 90 12.78 0.71 -3.33
C PRO A 90 11.79 1.80 -2.91
N ARG A 91 12.32 2.80 -2.21
CA ARG A 91 11.52 3.81 -1.52
C ARG A 91 10.66 4.64 -2.48
N ASP A 92 11.22 4.99 -3.64
CA ASP A 92 10.51 5.71 -4.70
C ASP A 92 9.29 4.93 -5.20
N VAL A 93 9.42 3.63 -5.47
CA VAL A 93 8.30 2.79 -5.92
C VAL A 93 7.24 2.63 -4.81
N MET A 94 7.67 2.49 -3.56
CA MET A 94 6.76 2.46 -2.40
C MET A 94 6.03 3.80 -2.18
N ASP A 95 6.75 4.92 -2.31
CA ASP A 95 6.18 6.26 -2.23
C ASP A 95 5.11 6.44 -3.32
N ALA A 96 5.38 5.99 -4.55
CA ALA A 96 4.41 6.02 -5.65
C ALA A 96 3.16 5.20 -5.36
N LEU A 97 3.30 3.97 -4.85
CA LEU A 97 2.15 3.13 -4.48
C LEU A 97 1.34 3.77 -3.33
N THR A 98 2.02 4.28 -2.32
CA THR A 98 1.41 4.99 -1.18
C THR A 98 0.65 6.23 -1.64
N PHE A 99 1.23 7.00 -2.57
CA PHE A 99 0.57 8.14 -3.19
C PHE A 99 -0.70 7.72 -3.94
N CYS A 100 -0.62 6.67 -4.75
CA CYS A 100 -1.77 6.17 -5.51
C CYS A 100 -2.92 5.75 -4.59
N ASP A 101 -2.62 5.04 -3.49
CA ASP A 101 -3.64 4.60 -2.53
C ASP A 101 -4.23 5.78 -1.73
N LEU A 102 -3.39 6.67 -1.20
CA LEU A 102 -3.85 7.76 -0.34
C LEU A 102 -4.52 8.92 -1.08
N THR A 103 -4.30 9.06 -2.39
CA THR A 103 -4.91 10.12 -3.21
C THR A 103 -6.08 9.63 -4.06
N THR A 104 -6.47 8.36 -3.92
CA THR A 104 -7.58 7.79 -4.69
C THR A 104 -8.70 7.28 -3.79
N GLY A 105 -9.89 7.86 -3.97
CA GLY A 105 -11.13 7.44 -3.32
C GLY A 105 -11.55 6.02 -3.75
N PRO A 106 -12.45 5.35 -3.00
CA PRO A 106 -12.92 4.00 -3.31
C PRO A 106 -13.57 3.87 -4.71
N ASP A 107 -14.18 4.95 -5.19
CA ASP A 107 -14.80 5.09 -6.52
C ASP A 107 -13.83 5.56 -7.61
N GLY A 108 -12.56 5.79 -7.25
CA GLY A 108 -11.53 6.31 -8.16
C GLY A 108 -11.45 7.83 -8.22
N THR A 109 -12.26 8.57 -7.44
CA THR A 109 -12.18 10.02 -7.38
C THR A 109 -10.87 10.50 -6.73
N PRO A 110 -10.23 11.58 -7.22
CA PRO A 110 -9.10 12.16 -6.53
C PRO A 110 -9.50 12.70 -5.15
N VAL A 111 -8.72 12.37 -4.12
CA VAL A 111 -8.89 12.87 -2.76
C VAL A 111 -7.57 13.42 -2.22
N SER A 112 -7.64 14.31 -1.23
CA SER A 112 -6.42 14.70 -0.50
C SER A 112 -5.99 13.55 0.42
N ALA A 113 -4.68 13.34 0.56
CA ALA A 113 -4.15 12.34 1.48
C ALA A 113 -4.55 12.66 2.93
N GLU A 114 -4.60 13.95 3.28
CA GLU A 114 -5.04 14.42 4.59
C GLU A 114 -6.49 14.03 4.89
N ASP A 115 -7.39 14.18 3.93
CA ASP A 115 -8.79 13.78 4.08
C ASP A 115 -8.92 12.26 4.13
N ARG A 116 -8.15 11.53 3.32
CA ARG A 116 -8.14 10.07 3.33
C ARG A 116 -7.67 9.51 4.68
N LEU A 117 -6.58 10.04 5.24
CA LEU A 117 -6.11 9.63 6.56
C LEU A 117 -7.11 10.00 7.66
N ARG A 118 -7.75 11.18 7.58
CA ARG A 118 -8.81 11.58 8.53
C ARG A 118 -10.01 10.64 8.47
N GLU A 119 -10.42 10.22 7.27
CA GLU A 119 -11.49 9.26 7.05
C GLU A 119 -11.16 7.90 7.68
N VAL A 120 -9.94 7.39 7.47
CA VAL A 120 -9.48 6.13 8.06
C VAL A 120 -9.49 6.21 9.60
N LEU A 121 -8.97 7.29 10.18
CA LEU A 121 -8.96 7.50 11.63
C LEU A 121 -10.37 7.68 12.23
N ALA A 122 -11.35 8.16 11.45
CA ALA A 122 -12.74 8.25 11.87
C ALA A 122 -13.48 6.90 11.77
N ARG A 123 -13.11 6.07 10.78
CA ARG A 123 -13.67 4.73 10.56
C ARG A 123 -13.27 3.74 11.64
N TYR A 124 -12.02 3.82 12.10
CA TYR A 124 -11.46 2.95 13.13
C TYR A 124 -11.31 3.72 14.45
N GLY A 125 -11.87 3.20 15.54
CA GLY A 125 -11.74 3.86 16.85
C GLY A 125 -10.29 3.88 17.38
N PRO A 126 -9.94 4.74 18.36
CA PRO A 126 -8.56 4.94 18.82
C PRO A 126 -7.82 3.69 19.35
N GLN A 127 -8.57 2.64 19.72
CA GLN A 127 -8.03 1.38 20.20
C GLN A 127 -7.85 0.33 19.10
N ASP A 128 -8.29 0.63 17.88
CA ASP A 128 -8.10 -0.25 16.74
C ASP A 128 -6.64 -0.20 16.25
N PRO A 129 -6.01 -1.36 15.95
CA PRO A 129 -4.66 -1.40 15.41
C PRO A 129 -4.46 -0.54 14.16
N VAL A 130 -5.46 -0.45 13.28
CA VAL A 130 -5.39 0.40 12.07
C VAL A 130 -5.28 1.87 12.47
N HIS A 131 -6.09 2.31 13.44
CA HIS A 131 -6.05 3.69 13.92
C HIS A 131 -4.67 4.04 14.47
N ARG A 132 -4.14 3.21 15.39
CA ARG A 132 -2.83 3.47 16.02
C ARG A 132 -1.69 3.46 15.01
N ALA A 133 -1.71 2.53 14.04
CA ALA A 133 -0.70 2.47 12.99
C ALA A 133 -0.74 3.70 12.06
N VAL A 134 -1.95 4.13 11.65
CA VAL A 134 -2.14 5.30 10.79
C VAL A 134 -1.76 6.58 11.52
N ASP A 135 -2.12 6.71 12.80
CA ASP A 135 -1.75 7.87 13.63
C ASP A 135 -0.23 7.95 13.81
N ALA A 136 0.42 6.84 14.18
CA ALA A 136 1.87 6.77 14.33
C ALA A 136 2.64 6.99 13.02
N GLY A 137 2.09 6.53 11.88
CA GLY A 137 2.70 6.66 10.55
C GLY A 137 2.32 7.94 9.80
N ARG A 138 1.46 8.78 10.37
CA ARG A 138 0.79 9.89 9.65
C ARG A 138 1.76 10.82 8.95
N GLU A 139 2.81 11.25 9.65
CA GLU A 139 3.79 12.20 9.12
C GLU A 139 4.57 11.61 7.94
N GLU A 140 5.02 10.35 8.04
CA GLU A 140 5.75 9.70 6.95
C GLU A 140 4.85 9.39 5.75
N LEU A 141 3.59 9.01 5.96
CA LEU A 141 2.63 8.79 4.88
C LEU A 141 2.36 10.09 4.09
N LEU A 142 2.20 11.22 4.80
CA LEU A 142 2.06 12.53 4.15
C LEU A 142 3.37 12.97 3.46
N ALA A 143 4.53 12.67 4.06
CA ALA A 143 5.81 12.95 3.44
C ALA A 143 6.03 12.13 2.15
N ALA A 144 5.59 10.86 2.11
CA ALA A 144 5.61 10.03 0.91
C ALA A 144 4.78 10.66 -0.22
N VAL A 145 3.56 11.09 0.09
CA VAL A 145 2.70 11.80 -0.85
C VAL A 145 3.36 13.09 -1.33
N GLY A 146 3.96 13.87 -0.43
CA GLY A 146 4.66 15.12 -0.76
C GLY A 146 5.84 14.92 -1.71
N ARG A 147 6.60 13.85 -1.55
CA ARG A 147 7.73 13.52 -2.45
C ARG A 147 7.26 13.21 -3.86
N VAL A 148 6.19 12.42 -4.00
CA VAL A 148 5.60 12.08 -5.31
C VAL A 148 4.96 13.30 -5.97
N ARG A 149 4.32 14.19 -5.20
CA ARG A 149 3.81 15.47 -5.74
C ARG A 149 4.90 16.31 -6.41
N GLY A 150 6.15 16.22 -5.96
CA GLY A 150 7.29 16.89 -6.60
C GLY A 150 7.69 16.32 -7.96
N TRP A 151 7.10 15.21 -8.41
CA TRP A 151 7.33 14.63 -9.73
C TRP A 151 6.36 15.14 -10.80
N LEU A 152 5.22 15.70 -10.36
CA LEU A 152 4.10 16.15 -11.20
C LEU A 152 4.23 17.62 -11.58
#